data_AF-A0A133YC74-F1
#
_entry.id   AF-A0A133YC74-F1
#
_cell.length_a   1.000
_cell.length_b   1.000
_cell.length_c   1.000
_cell.angle_alpha   90.00
_cell.angle_beta   90.00
_cell.angle_gamma   90.00
#
_symmetry.space_group_name_H-M   'P 1'
#
loop_
_entity.id
_entity.type
_entity.pdbx_description
1 polymer ?
#
loop_
_entity_poly.entity_id
_entity_poly.type
_entity_poly.pdbx_seq_one_letter_code
_entity_poly.pdbx_strand_id
1 'polypeptide(L)'
;MQKYVRICILTSLCLTLASCSSQAPKKSINTISEASESKPLLTSTVTTDSPNQESQPATSTEANKALKPIDAAKLTEFFNALSNLHTGTAGCSLQIAGTAATWLNELCTSEIDYTNLEEAFSAYLSQLKPEQKETLTTSYELLTDYADKLVTNDKDVLALAKDGGVELNSQAVKETYWQKVKAAINDVLKAQKLTSPKEAN
;
A
#
# COMPACT_ATOMS: atom_id res chain seq x y z
N MET A 1 9.92 35.74 -34.71
CA MET A 1 8.71 36.54 -34.41
C MET A 1 7.49 35.80 -34.95
N GLN A 2 6.36 35.92 -34.26
CA GLN A 2 5.05 35.28 -34.45
C GLN A 2 4.89 33.88 -33.86
N LYS A 3 3.84 33.57 -33.11
CA LYS A 3 3.06 34.26 -32.06
C LYS A 3 2.13 33.15 -31.53
N TYR A 4 1.94 33.15 -30.22
CA TYR A 4 0.91 32.43 -29.47
C TYR A 4 -0.46 32.39 -30.17
N VAL A 5 -1.21 31.31 -29.91
CA VAL A 5 -2.67 31.18 -29.69
C VAL A 5 -2.99 29.70 -29.99
N ARG A 6 -3.35 28.86 -29.01
CA ARG A 6 -4.74 28.67 -28.57
C ARG A 6 -4.82 28.20 -27.11
N ILE A 7 -5.58 28.98 -26.36
CA ILE A 7 -6.03 28.82 -24.99
C ILE A 7 -7.41 28.13 -24.98
N CYS A 8 -7.71 27.45 -23.86
CA CYS A 8 -9.02 27.06 -23.32
C CYS A 8 -9.77 25.89 -23.96
N ILE A 9 -9.95 24.80 -23.19
CA ILE A 9 -11.28 24.20 -22.89
C ILE A 9 -11.29 23.63 -21.44
N LEU A 10 -12.02 24.35 -20.60
CA LEU A 10 -12.87 23.98 -19.45
C LEU A 10 -12.30 23.38 -18.14
N THR A 11 -12.30 24.28 -17.15
CA THR A 11 -12.71 24.10 -15.75
C THR A 11 -14.13 23.57 -15.58
N SER A 12 -14.35 22.65 -14.61
CA SER A 12 -15.38 22.75 -13.55
C SER A 12 -15.57 21.42 -12.82
N LEU A 13 -15.26 21.37 -11.52
CA LEU A 13 -16.29 21.08 -10.52
C LEU A 13 -15.83 21.61 -9.15
N CYS A 14 -16.72 22.38 -8.54
CA CYS A 14 -16.55 23.16 -7.34
C CYS A 14 -17.48 22.60 -6.25
N LEU A 15 -17.06 22.73 -4.98
CA LEU A 15 -17.89 22.76 -3.75
C LEU A 15 -18.52 21.40 -3.35
N THR A 16 -18.59 20.96 -2.10
CA THR A 16 -18.68 21.60 -0.77
C THR A 16 -18.59 20.50 0.30
N LEU A 17 -18.17 20.84 1.53
CA LEU A 17 -18.71 20.39 2.83
C LEU A 17 -17.88 21.14 3.90
N ALA A 18 -18.25 22.38 4.26
CA ALA A 18 -19.23 22.75 5.28
C ALA A 18 -18.85 22.24 6.69
N SER A 19 -18.52 23.22 7.54
CA SER A 19 -18.24 23.12 8.97
C SER A 19 -19.23 22.27 9.75
N CYS A 20 -18.72 21.48 10.70
CA CYS A 20 -19.48 21.09 11.89
C CYS A 20 -18.75 21.60 13.13
N SER A 21 -19.04 22.86 13.50
CA SER A 21 -18.98 23.27 14.91
C SER A 21 -20.25 22.74 15.55
N SER A 22 -20.12 21.86 16.54
CA SER A 22 -21.18 21.63 17.52
C SER A 22 -20.57 21.50 18.90
N GLN A 23 -21.06 22.39 19.75
CA GLN A 23 -20.73 22.60 21.15
C GLN A 23 -20.91 21.31 21.97
N ALA A 24 -20.02 21.10 22.92
CA ALA A 24 -20.27 20.24 24.07
C ALA A 24 -21.10 21.01 25.12
N PRO A 25 -22.17 20.42 25.66
CA PRO A 25 -22.66 20.74 26.99
C PRO A 25 -22.38 19.62 27.99
N LYS A 26 -22.21 20.06 29.23
CA LYS A 26 -21.91 19.31 30.46
C LYS A 26 -23.07 18.43 30.95
N LYS A 27 -22.71 17.25 31.49
CA LYS A 27 -23.03 16.64 32.81
C LYS A 27 -24.47 16.74 33.39
N SER A 28 -25.09 15.57 33.65
CA SER A 28 -25.76 15.11 34.92
C SER A 28 -26.53 13.80 34.66
N ILE A 29 -26.21 12.66 35.28
CA ILE A 29 -26.67 12.09 36.59
C ILE A 29 -28.12 11.57 36.60
N ASN A 30 -28.25 10.26 36.89
CA ASN A 30 -29.36 9.43 37.44
C ASN A 30 -30.74 9.53 36.75
N THR A 31 -31.47 8.44 36.48
CA THR A 31 -32.00 7.44 37.44
C THR A 31 -32.53 6.16 36.73
N ILE A 32 -32.17 5.01 37.32
CA ILE A 32 -32.92 3.78 37.61
C ILE A 32 -34.36 3.64 37.06
N SER A 33 -34.65 2.51 36.39
CA SER A 33 -35.89 1.75 36.62
C SER A 33 -35.80 0.31 36.12
N GLU A 34 -36.36 -0.58 36.94
CA GLU A 34 -36.31 -2.03 36.99
C GLU A 34 -37.10 -2.73 35.86
N ALA A 35 -36.59 -3.87 35.42
CA ALA A 35 -37.19 -5.21 35.52
C ALA A 35 -38.37 -5.53 34.60
N SER A 36 -38.20 -6.58 33.79
CA SER A 36 -39.01 -7.78 33.95
C SER A 36 -38.41 -8.95 33.18
N GLU A 37 -38.21 -10.03 33.92
CA GLU A 37 -38.03 -11.39 33.44
C GLU A 37 -39.15 -11.79 32.46
N SER A 38 -38.81 -12.63 31.49
CA SER A 38 -39.59 -13.83 31.15
C SER A 38 -38.82 -14.67 30.12
N LYS A 39 -38.18 -15.73 30.61
CA LYS A 39 -37.98 -16.99 29.86
C LYS A 39 -39.32 -17.76 29.93
N PRO A 40 -39.70 -18.54 28.91
CA PRO A 40 -39.32 -19.94 28.98
C PRO A 40 -39.00 -20.62 27.62
N LEU A 41 -38.45 -21.82 27.79
CA LEU A 41 -38.02 -22.81 26.81
C LEU A 41 -39.06 -23.14 25.73
N LEU A 42 -38.59 -23.60 24.56
CA LEU A 42 -39.01 -24.88 23.99
C LEU A 42 -37.97 -25.41 22.98
N THR A 43 -37.69 -26.70 23.17
CA THR A 43 -36.84 -27.62 22.41
C THR A 43 -37.24 -27.78 20.94
N SER A 44 -36.25 -27.90 20.06
CA SER A 44 -36.32 -28.81 18.90
C SER A 44 -34.93 -29.19 18.42
N THR A 45 -34.61 -30.46 18.67
CA THR A 45 -33.52 -31.23 18.09
C THR A 45 -33.73 -31.36 16.58
N VAL A 46 -32.75 -30.99 15.77
CA VAL A 46 -32.61 -31.50 14.40
C VAL A 46 -31.17 -31.97 14.23
N THR A 47 -31.01 -33.28 14.37
CA THR A 47 -29.86 -34.03 13.88
C THR A 47 -30.06 -34.18 12.37
N THR A 48 -29.18 -33.59 11.56
CA THR A 48 -29.03 -34.00 10.16
C THR A 48 -27.60 -34.47 9.97
N ASP A 49 -27.48 -35.78 9.97
CA ASP A 49 -26.34 -36.55 9.49
C ASP A 49 -26.12 -36.18 8.00
N SER A 50 -24.92 -35.76 7.64
CA SER A 50 -24.51 -35.62 6.25
C SER A 50 -23.13 -36.24 6.09
N PRO A 51 -22.95 -37.12 5.09
CA PRO A 51 -21.82 -38.00 5.02
C PRO A 51 -20.54 -37.21 4.71
N ASN A 52 -19.46 -37.63 5.37
CA ASN A 52 -18.08 -37.37 5.00
C ASN A 52 -17.91 -37.48 3.47
N GLN A 53 -17.80 -36.33 2.81
CA GLN A 53 -17.18 -36.25 1.51
C GLN A 53 -15.68 -36.09 1.76
N GLU A 54 -14.96 -37.18 1.58
CA GLU A 54 -13.52 -37.27 1.53
C GLU A 54 -13.00 -36.25 0.50
N SER A 55 -12.49 -35.14 1.00
CA SER A 55 -11.82 -34.12 0.19
C SER A 55 -10.59 -34.75 -0.46
N GLN A 56 -10.71 -35.19 -1.70
CA GLN A 56 -9.54 -35.39 -2.55
C GLN A 56 -8.69 -34.12 -2.52
N PRO A 57 -7.37 -34.20 -2.28
CA PRO A 57 -6.53 -33.04 -2.45
C PRO A 57 -6.64 -32.65 -3.92
N ALA A 58 -7.15 -31.44 -4.18
CA ALA A 58 -6.95 -30.81 -5.47
C ALA A 58 -5.43 -30.76 -5.67
N THR A 59 -4.91 -31.65 -6.51
CA THR A 59 -3.56 -31.56 -7.04
C THR A 59 -3.45 -30.16 -7.63
N SER A 60 -2.79 -29.27 -6.89
CA SER A 60 -2.37 -27.96 -7.36
C SER A 60 -1.46 -28.21 -8.54
N THR A 61 -2.08 -28.28 -9.71
CA THR A 61 -1.39 -28.04 -10.95
C THR A 61 -1.18 -26.53 -10.96
N GLU A 62 -0.20 -26.05 -10.19
CA GLU A 62 0.45 -24.79 -10.48
C GLU A 62 1.14 -25.00 -11.82
N ALA A 63 0.34 -24.89 -12.88
CA ALA A 63 0.83 -24.70 -14.22
C ALA A 63 1.84 -23.56 -14.11
N ASN A 64 3.07 -23.81 -14.58
CA ASN A 64 4.13 -22.83 -14.80
C ASN A 64 3.53 -21.61 -15.50
N LYS A 65 2.95 -20.68 -14.72
CA LYS A 65 2.43 -19.43 -15.23
C LYS A 65 3.66 -18.59 -15.41
N ALA A 66 4.13 -18.51 -16.66
CA ALA A 66 5.20 -17.59 -17.01
C ALA A 66 4.87 -16.22 -16.41
N LEU A 67 5.77 -15.72 -15.57
CA LEU A 67 5.64 -14.40 -14.99
C LEU A 67 5.60 -13.40 -16.15
N LYS A 68 4.74 -12.40 -16.06
CA LYS A 68 4.70 -11.34 -17.07
C LYS A 68 5.72 -10.27 -16.68
N PRO A 69 6.48 -9.71 -17.63
CA PRO A 69 7.30 -8.54 -17.35
C PRO A 69 6.45 -7.42 -16.74
N ILE A 70 6.97 -6.75 -15.72
CA ILE A 70 6.30 -5.56 -15.17
C ILE A 70 6.26 -4.47 -16.26
N ASP A 71 5.08 -3.94 -16.54
CA ASP A 71 4.94 -2.91 -17.57
C ASP A 71 5.40 -1.53 -17.06
N ALA A 72 5.76 -0.65 -18.00
CA ALA A 72 6.26 0.69 -17.67
C ALA A 72 5.20 1.59 -17.01
N ALA A 73 3.92 1.37 -17.26
CA ALA A 73 2.84 2.12 -16.64
C ALA A 73 2.72 1.76 -15.15
N LYS A 74 2.84 0.48 -14.81
CA LYS A 74 2.87 -0.04 -13.45
C LYS A 74 4.08 0.49 -12.68
N LEU A 75 5.27 0.51 -13.28
CA LEU A 75 6.45 1.16 -12.68
C LEU A 75 6.20 2.65 -12.41
N THR A 76 5.55 3.35 -13.34
CA THR A 76 5.18 4.76 -13.15
C THR A 76 4.15 4.94 -12.03
N GLU A 77 3.15 4.07 -11.91
CA GLU A 77 2.20 4.06 -10.79
C GLU A 77 2.92 3.89 -9.45
N PHE A 78 3.89 2.98 -9.39
CA PHE A 78 4.73 2.75 -8.21
C PHE A 78 5.49 4.00 -7.81
N PHE A 79 6.20 4.62 -8.75
CA PHE A 79 6.97 5.82 -8.44
C PHE A 79 6.08 7.01 -8.07
N ASN A 80 4.91 7.15 -8.70
CA ASN A 80 3.92 8.16 -8.30
C ASN A 80 3.36 7.91 -6.91
N ALA A 81 3.16 6.64 -6.50
CA ALA A 81 2.72 6.31 -5.16
C ALA A 81 3.72 6.82 -4.11
N LEU A 82 5.03 6.71 -4.36
CA LEU A 82 6.07 7.24 -3.47
C LEU A 82 5.95 8.75 -3.25
N SER A 83 5.70 9.53 -4.31
CA SER A 83 5.53 10.98 -4.20
C SER A 83 4.27 11.40 -3.44
N ASN A 84 3.28 10.52 -3.32
CA ASN A 84 2.05 10.78 -2.58
C ASN A 84 2.11 10.35 -1.10
N LEU A 85 3.20 9.69 -0.69
CA LEU A 85 3.42 9.34 0.71
C LEU A 85 3.86 10.61 1.46
N HIS A 86 2.95 11.23 2.20
CA HIS A 86 3.24 12.41 3.01
C HIS A 86 3.62 12.00 4.43
N THR A 87 4.93 11.97 4.69
CA THR A 87 5.49 11.71 6.01
C THR A 87 5.01 12.75 7.03
N GLY A 88 4.64 12.32 8.24
CA GLY A 88 4.18 13.22 9.30
C GLY A 88 2.68 13.56 9.26
N THR A 89 1.92 12.91 8.38
CA THR A 89 0.45 12.96 8.39
C THR A 89 -0.15 11.80 9.18
N ALA A 90 -1.35 11.99 9.73
CA ALA A 90 -2.07 10.92 10.39
C ALA A 90 -2.38 9.79 9.39
N GLY A 91 -2.07 8.56 9.76
CA GLY A 91 -2.25 7.40 8.88
C GLY A 91 -1.12 7.15 7.87
N CYS A 92 -0.01 7.91 7.91
CA CYS A 92 1.12 7.67 7.01
C CYS A 92 1.69 6.25 7.14
N SER A 93 1.75 5.68 8.34
CA SER A 93 2.21 4.30 8.55
C SER A 93 1.33 3.26 7.84
N LEU A 94 0.01 3.44 7.87
CA LEU A 94 -0.95 2.60 7.14
C LEU A 94 -0.76 2.72 5.62
N GLN A 95 -0.61 3.96 5.13
CA GLN A 95 -0.38 4.22 3.70
C GLN A 95 0.94 3.63 3.21
N ILE A 96 2.02 3.78 3.98
CA ILE A 96 3.34 3.21 3.66
C ILE A 96 3.28 1.69 3.69
N ALA A 97 2.67 1.09 4.73
CA ALA A 97 2.51 -0.37 4.83
C ALA A 97 1.69 -0.94 3.65
N GLY A 98 0.56 -0.32 3.32
CA GLY A 98 -0.27 -0.74 2.19
C GLY A 98 0.44 -0.59 0.84
N THR A 99 1.20 0.49 0.65
CA THR A 99 2.00 0.71 -0.57
C THR A 99 3.11 -0.33 -0.69
N ALA A 100 3.84 -0.59 0.40
CA ALA A 100 4.89 -1.62 0.44
C ALA A 100 4.32 -3.02 0.15
N ALA A 101 3.19 -3.39 0.76
CA ALA A 101 2.53 -4.67 0.48
C ALA A 101 2.05 -4.78 -0.97
N THR A 102 1.52 -3.68 -1.53
CA THR A 102 1.11 -3.63 -2.95
C THR A 102 2.29 -3.87 -3.88
N TRP A 103 3.43 -3.21 -3.64
CA TRP A 103 4.65 -3.44 -4.40
C TRP A 103 5.09 -4.91 -4.30
N LEU A 104 5.19 -5.46 -3.10
CA LEU A 104 5.64 -6.85 -2.90
C LEU A 104 4.70 -7.87 -3.55
N ASN A 105 3.39 -7.63 -3.57
CA ASN A 105 2.41 -8.49 -4.25
C ASN A 105 2.53 -8.44 -5.77
N GLU A 106 2.76 -7.26 -6.36
CA GLU A 106 2.95 -7.14 -7.80
C GLU A 106 4.27 -7.78 -8.23
N LEU A 107 5.35 -7.47 -7.51
CA LEU A 107 6.68 -7.96 -7.79
C LEU A 107 6.79 -9.49 -7.64
N CYS A 108 5.87 -10.13 -6.91
CA CYS A 108 5.87 -11.59 -6.77
C CYS A 108 5.18 -12.32 -7.92
N THR A 109 4.36 -11.60 -8.69
CA THR A 109 3.64 -12.14 -9.87
C THR A 109 4.23 -11.65 -11.19
N SER A 110 5.30 -10.85 -11.13
CA SER A 110 5.93 -10.21 -12.29
C SER A 110 7.40 -10.62 -12.45
N GLU A 111 7.84 -10.69 -13.70
CA GLU A 111 9.27 -10.73 -14.02
C GLU A 111 9.83 -9.31 -14.00
N ILE A 112 10.96 -9.13 -13.32
CA ILE A 112 11.59 -7.82 -13.14
C ILE A 112 12.88 -7.78 -13.95
N ASP A 113 12.89 -6.94 -14.98
CA ASP A 113 14.11 -6.50 -15.63
C ASP A 113 14.69 -5.33 -14.82
N TYR A 114 15.82 -5.57 -14.15
CA TYR A 114 16.46 -4.58 -13.29
C TYR A 114 17.05 -3.40 -14.08
N THR A 115 17.50 -3.62 -15.32
CA THR A 115 18.01 -2.53 -16.16
C THR A 115 16.86 -1.62 -16.57
N ASN A 116 15.72 -2.18 -16.98
CA ASN A 116 14.53 -1.39 -17.28
C ASN A 116 13.98 -0.66 -16.04
N LEU A 117 14.07 -1.27 -14.86
CA LEU A 117 13.71 -0.62 -13.60
C LEU A 117 14.58 0.61 -13.32
N GLU A 118 15.91 0.48 -13.48
CA GLU A 118 16.85 1.59 -13.29
C GLU A 118 16.61 2.74 -14.28
N GLU A 119 16.42 2.40 -15.56
CA GLU A 119 16.12 3.37 -16.61
C GLU A 119 14.81 4.10 -16.36
N ALA A 120 13.74 3.36 -16.01
CA ALA A 120 12.44 3.93 -15.71
C ALA A 120 12.47 4.85 -14.48
N PHE A 121 13.17 4.43 -13.41
CA PHE A 121 13.29 5.24 -12.20
C PHE A 121 14.16 6.48 -12.43
N SER A 122 15.26 6.36 -13.17
CA SER A 122 16.10 7.51 -13.56
C SER A 122 15.33 8.51 -14.43
N ALA A 123 14.57 8.01 -15.41
CA ALA A 123 13.69 8.84 -16.24
C ALA A 123 12.60 9.54 -15.41
N TYR A 124 12.02 8.85 -14.43
CA TYR A 124 11.06 9.44 -13.50
C TYR A 124 11.69 10.56 -12.66
N LEU A 125 12.85 10.30 -12.03
CA LEU A 125 13.58 11.30 -11.26
C LEU A 125 13.92 12.55 -12.10
N SER A 126 14.28 12.38 -13.37
CA SER A 126 14.63 13.51 -14.25
C SER A 126 13.48 14.52 -14.45
N GLN A 127 12.23 14.08 -14.25
CA GLN A 127 11.03 14.92 -14.40
C GLN A 127 10.67 15.68 -13.12
N LEU A 128 11.25 15.29 -11.98
CA LEU A 128 10.95 15.88 -10.68
C LEU A 128 11.79 17.12 -10.39
N LYS A 129 11.17 18.10 -9.73
CA LYS A 129 11.87 19.24 -9.14
C LYS A 129 12.72 18.79 -7.94
N PRO A 130 13.76 19.55 -7.55
CA PRO A 130 14.62 19.20 -6.42
C PRO A 130 13.86 18.84 -5.13
N GLU A 131 12.88 19.65 -4.74
CA GLU A 131 12.06 19.42 -3.53
C GLU A 131 11.22 18.13 -3.61
N GLN A 132 10.80 17.75 -4.82
CA GLN A 132 10.06 16.52 -5.06
C GLN A 132 10.97 15.30 -5.00
N LYS A 133 12.24 15.44 -5.45
CA LYS A 133 13.26 14.39 -5.34
C LYS A 133 13.60 14.08 -3.88
N GLU A 134 13.72 15.11 -3.04
CA GLU A 134 13.96 14.96 -1.60
C GLU A 134 12.79 14.24 -0.92
N THR A 135 11.56 14.69 -1.21
CA THR A 135 10.33 14.04 -0.69
C THR A 135 10.27 12.58 -1.12
N LEU A 136 10.50 12.30 -2.41
CA LEU A 136 10.50 10.94 -2.93
C LEU A 136 11.55 10.06 -2.28
N THR A 137 12.77 10.58 -2.08
CA THR A 137 13.87 9.82 -1.46
C THR A 137 13.51 9.44 -0.02
N THR A 138 12.96 10.40 0.74
CA THR A 138 12.48 10.17 2.11
C THR A 138 11.36 9.12 2.16
N SER A 139 10.37 9.23 1.26
CA SER A 139 9.26 8.28 1.17
C SER A 139 9.73 6.88 0.75
N TYR A 140 10.71 6.81 -0.16
CA TYR A 140 11.30 5.56 -0.59
C TYR A 140 12.03 4.85 0.55
N GLU A 141 12.79 5.56 1.38
CA GLU A 141 13.44 4.96 2.56
C GLU A 141 12.43 4.31 3.50
N LEU A 142 11.36 5.03 3.84
CA LEU A 142 10.32 4.49 4.69
C LEU A 142 9.60 3.30 4.05
N LEU A 143 9.33 3.36 2.75
CA LEU A 143 8.78 2.23 2.02
C LEU A 143 9.72 1.02 2.10
N THR A 144 11.03 1.22 1.96
CA THR A 144 11.99 0.12 2.04
C THR A 144 12.05 -0.50 3.44
N ASP A 145 11.99 0.31 4.50
CA ASP A 145 11.96 -0.19 5.87
C ASP A 145 10.71 -1.06 6.14
N TYR A 146 9.55 -0.64 5.63
CA TYR A 146 8.30 -1.41 5.75
C TYR A 146 8.32 -2.66 4.88
N ALA A 147 8.84 -2.58 3.66
CA ALA A 147 8.98 -3.73 2.78
C ALA A 147 9.94 -4.78 3.36
N ASP A 148 11.08 -4.37 3.93
CA ASP A 148 12.03 -5.26 4.62
C ASP A 148 11.34 -6.01 5.78
N LYS A 149 10.53 -5.31 6.57
CA LYS A 149 9.72 -5.90 7.65
C LYS A 149 8.65 -6.87 7.13
N LEU A 150 7.96 -6.52 6.04
CA LEU A 150 6.96 -7.41 5.43
C LEU A 150 7.57 -8.69 4.88
N VAL A 151 8.71 -8.59 4.19
CA VAL A 151 9.45 -9.73 3.65
C VAL A 151 9.92 -10.69 4.76
N THR A 152 10.22 -10.16 5.94
CA THR A 152 10.59 -10.94 7.13
C THR A 152 9.40 -11.35 8.01
N ASN A 153 8.16 -11.14 7.54
CA ASN A 153 6.91 -11.46 8.23
C ASN A 153 6.72 -10.77 9.60
N ASP A 154 7.13 -9.50 9.70
CA ASP A 154 6.82 -8.66 10.86
C ASP A 154 5.30 -8.51 11.04
N LYS A 155 4.81 -8.90 12.22
CA LYS A 155 3.37 -8.96 12.51
C LYS A 155 2.71 -7.59 12.57
N ASP A 156 3.42 -6.58 13.05
CA ASP A 156 2.86 -5.25 13.23
C ASP A 156 2.69 -4.57 11.87
N VAL A 157 3.69 -4.71 10.99
CA VAL A 157 3.59 -4.17 9.63
C VAL A 157 2.58 -4.93 8.79
N LEU A 158 2.45 -6.26 8.95
CA LEU A 158 1.39 -7.04 8.33
C LEU A 158 -0.01 -6.57 8.75
N ALA A 159 -0.21 -6.29 10.05
CA ALA A 159 -1.47 -5.75 10.55
C ALA A 159 -1.75 -4.36 9.98
N LEU A 160 -0.75 -3.48 9.93
CA LEU A 160 -0.90 -2.14 9.34
C LEU A 160 -1.24 -2.19 7.84
N ALA A 161 -0.62 -3.09 7.08
CA ALA A 161 -0.95 -3.26 5.66
C ALA A 161 -2.41 -3.70 5.50
N LYS A 162 -2.84 -4.68 6.30
CA LYS A 162 -4.21 -5.18 6.32
C LYS A 162 -5.22 -4.12 6.72
N ASP A 163 -4.94 -3.34 7.76
CA ASP A 163 -5.77 -2.20 8.19
C ASP A 163 -5.81 -1.09 7.11
N GLY A 164 -4.73 -0.97 6.32
CA GLY A 164 -4.66 -0.15 5.12
C GLY A 164 -5.38 -0.73 3.90
N GLY A 165 -6.04 -1.88 4.02
CA GLY A 165 -6.83 -2.52 2.97
C GLY A 165 -6.03 -3.42 2.01
N VAL A 166 -4.78 -3.74 2.33
CA VAL A 166 -3.91 -4.57 1.47
C VAL A 166 -3.39 -5.76 2.26
N GLU A 167 -3.79 -6.97 1.85
CA GLU A 167 -3.23 -8.20 2.41
C GLU A 167 -2.02 -8.66 1.60
N LEU A 168 -0.91 -8.97 2.28
CA LEU A 168 0.27 -9.54 1.66
C LEU A 168 -0.05 -10.98 1.22
N ASN A 169 0.20 -11.29 -0.05
CA ASN A 169 -0.02 -12.63 -0.59
C ASN A 169 0.95 -13.63 0.07
N SER A 170 0.47 -14.84 0.35
CA SER A 170 1.29 -15.98 0.78
C SER A 170 2.51 -16.27 -0.11
N GLN A 171 2.44 -15.88 -1.39
CA GLN A 171 3.53 -15.96 -2.36
C GLN A 171 4.35 -14.66 -2.43
N ALA A 172 4.46 -13.89 -1.35
CA ALA A 172 5.21 -12.63 -1.32
C ALA A 172 6.61 -12.77 -1.92
N VAL A 173 7.12 -11.66 -2.47
CA VAL A 173 8.48 -11.60 -3.01
C VAL A 173 9.48 -12.18 -2.01
N LYS A 174 10.35 -13.08 -2.50
CA LYS A 174 11.47 -13.56 -1.69
C LYS A 174 12.42 -12.41 -1.41
N GLU A 175 12.99 -12.41 -0.21
CA GLU A 175 13.95 -11.40 0.24
C GLU A 175 15.06 -11.14 -0.77
N THR A 176 15.63 -12.17 -1.37
CA THR A 176 16.69 -12.04 -2.38
C THR A 176 16.27 -11.24 -3.61
N TYR A 177 15.01 -11.32 -4.04
CA TYR A 177 14.51 -10.54 -5.17
C TYR A 177 14.21 -9.10 -4.75
N TRP A 178 13.66 -8.91 -3.55
CA TRP A 178 13.46 -7.59 -2.98
C TRP A 178 14.78 -6.81 -2.85
N GLN A 179 15.83 -7.46 -2.33
CA GLN A 179 17.15 -6.82 -2.21
C GLN A 179 17.72 -6.41 -3.57
N LYS A 180 17.43 -7.13 -4.66
CA LYS A 180 17.84 -6.72 -6.01
C LYS A 180 17.08 -5.48 -6.50
N VAL A 181 15.77 -5.40 -6.25
CA VAL A 181 14.98 -4.19 -6.54
C VAL A 181 15.52 -2.99 -5.77
N LYS A 182 15.75 -3.17 -4.46
CA LYS A 182 16.31 -2.15 -3.59
C LYS A 182 17.69 -1.68 -4.08
N ALA A 183 18.57 -2.61 -4.46
CA ALA A 183 19.89 -2.31 -4.99
C ALA A 183 19.82 -1.48 -6.30
N ALA A 184 19.02 -1.91 -7.27
CA ALA A 184 18.83 -1.22 -8.54
C ALA A 184 18.39 0.24 -8.35
N ILE A 185 17.35 0.46 -7.51
CA ILE A 185 16.87 1.83 -7.23
C ILE A 185 17.93 2.64 -6.47
N ASN A 186 18.62 2.03 -5.49
CA ASN A 186 19.68 2.71 -4.74
C ASN A 186 20.86 3.12 -5.61
N ASP A 187 21.21 2.33 -6.62
CA ASP A 187 22.31 2.66 -7.53
C ASP A 187 21.96 3.87 -8.41
N VAL A 188 20.70 4.00 -8.85
CA VAL A 188 20.21 5.22 -9.51
C VAL A 188 20.26 6.44 -8.57
N LEU A 189 19.80 6.30 -7.32
CA LEU A 189 19.85 7.38 -6.33
C LEU A 189 21.27 7.87 -6.08
N LYS A 190 22.23 6.94 -5.89
CA LYS A 190 23.66 7.26 -5.74
C LYS A 190 24.22 7.96 -6.98
N ALA A 191 23.91 7.47 -8.18
CA ALA A 191 24.37 8.07 -9.43
C ALA A 191 23.89 9.53 -9.60
N GLN A 192 22.70 9.83 -9.08
CA GLN A 192 22.11 11.18 -9.08
C GLN A 192 22.55 12.04 -7.88
N LYS A 193 23.43 11.54 -7.01
CA LYS A 193 23.86 12.17 -5.75
C LYS A 193 22.70 12.49 -4.81
N LEU A 194 21.63 11.70 -4.89
CA LEU A 194 20.50 11.73 -3.97
C LEU A 194 20.76 10.64 -2.93
N THR A 195 21.59 10.93 -1.93
CA THR A 195 21.79 10.02 -0.81
C THR A 195 20.79 10.32 0.29
N SER A 196 20.36 9.28 1.00
CA SER A 196 19.51 9.41 2.18
C SER A 196 20.08 10.43 3.17
N PRO A 197 19.25 11.24 3.86
CA PRO A 197 19.71 12.13 4.92
C PRO A 197 20.51 11.40 6.02
N LYS A 198 20.32 10.09 6.15
CA LYS A 198 20.98 9.23 7.13
C LYS A 198 22.47 8.98 6.85
N GLU A 199 22.92 9.16 5.61
CA GLU A 199 24.33 8.96 5.20
C GLU A 199 25.12 10.28 5.09
N ALA A 200 24.49 11.43 5.36
CA ALA A 200 25.10 12.76 5.22
C ALA A 200 25.74 13.33 6.51
N ASN A 201 25.87 12.52 7.58
CA ASN A 201 26.46 12.90 8.87
C ASN A 201 27.62 11.98 9.28
#